data_AF-A0A7V4LW68-F1
#
_entry.id   AF-A0A7V4LW68-F1
#
_cell.length_a   1.000
_cell.length_b   1.000
_cell.length_c   1.000
_cell.angle_alpha   90.00
_cell.angle_beta   90.00
_cell.angle_gamma   90.00
#
_symmetry.space_group_name_H-M   'P 1'
#
loop_
_entity.id
_entity.type
_entity.pdbx_description
1 polymer ?
#
loop_
_entity_poly.entity_id
_entity_poly.type
_entity_poly.pdbx_seq_one_letter_code
_entity_poly.pdbx_strand_id
1 'polypeptide(L)'
;MEQGKPTPMDLLKKVAPEFAQNQFDQRTLLFESPKYQAVPLKYKLLAGIPVAAALGSVTCTEMWTKMALQKGVTSTEIIEAILIARYMKMATVNDTVSTSLEML
;
A
#
# COMPACT_ATOMS: atom_id res chain seq x y z
N MET A 1 -2.49 -16.82 -3.36
CA MET A 1 -3.89 -16.60 -3.78
C MET A 1 -4.51 -17.97 -4.05
N GLU A 2 -5.51 -18.35 -3.28
CA GLU A 2 -6.26 -19.58 -3.49
C GLU A 2 -7.00 -19.46 -4.84
N GLN A 3 -6.64 -20.30 -5.81
CA GLN A 3 -7.18 -20.20 -7.17
C GLN A 3 -8.70 -20.46 -7.12
N GLY A 4 -9.49 -19.54 -7.68
CA GLY A 4 -10.94 -19.70 -7.85
C GLY A 4 -11.85 -18.95 -6.87
N LYS A 5 -11.32 -18.28 -5.84
CA LYS A 5 -12.14 -17.40 -4.97
C LYS A 5 -12.29 -15.99 -5.58
N PRO A 6 -13.48 -15.37 -5.52
CA PRO A 6 -13.69 -14.00 -5.98
C PRO A 6 -12.84 -13.02 -5.18
N THR A 7 -12.26 -12.03 -5.86
CA THR A 7 -11.47 -10.97 -5.20
C THR A 7 -12.39 -10.03 -4.40
N PRO A 8 -11.85 -9.23 -3.47
CA PRO A 8 -12.64 -8.20 -2.80
C PRO A 8 -13.36 -7.25 -3.77
N MET A 9 -12.76 -6.94 -4.93
CA MET A 9 -13.40 -6.10 -5.94
C MET A 9 -14.52 -6.83 -6.69
N ASP A 10 -14.39 -8.14 -6.95
CA ASP A 10 -15.47 -8.93 -7.55
C ASP A 10 -16.69 -8.97 -6.62
N LEU A 11 -16.45 -9.12 -5.31
CA LEU A 11 -17.50 -9.08 -4.29
C LEU A 11 -18.12 -7.69 -4.19
N LEU A 12 -17.32 -6.63 -4.12
CA LEU A 12 -17.82 -5.25 -4.05
C LEU A 12 -18.66 -4.90 -5.28
N LYS A 13 -18.21 -5.26 -6.47
CA LYS A 13 -18.94 -5.04 -7.72
C LYS A 13 -20.31 -5.72 -7.72
N LYS A 14 -20.42 -6.89 -7.07
CA LYS A 14 -21.68 -7.63 -6.97
C LYS A 14 -22.69 -6.95 -6.04
N VAL A 15 -22.24 -6.35 -4.94
CA VAL A 15 -23.14 -5.83 -3.89
C VAL A 15 -23.32 -4.31 -3.93
N ALA A 16 -22.37 -3.58 -4.49
CA ALA A 16 -22.33 -2.11 -4.53
C ALA A 16 -21.50 -1.63 -5.75
N PRO A 17 -21.98 -1.85 -6.99
CA PRO A 17 -21.22 -1.64 -8.23
C PRO A 17 -20.74 -0.20 -8.42
N GLU A 18 -21.49 0.80 -7.97
CA GLU A 18 -21.13 2.22 -8.03
C GLU A 18 -19.90 2.54 -7.16
N PHE A 19 -19.76 1.88 -6.00
CA PHE A 19 -18.58 2.04 -5.15
C PHE A 19 -17.37 1.33 -5.76
N ALA A 20 -17.57 0.16 -6.38
CA ALA A 20 -16.50 -0.49 -7.13
C ALA A 20 -16.00 0.38 -8.29
N GLN A 21 -16.93 0.96 -9.07
CA GLN A 21 -16.58 1.86 -10.17
C GLN A 21 -15.83 3.10 -9.66
N ASN A 22 -16.31 3.72 -8.57
CA ASN A 22 -15.63 4.86 -7.96
C ASN A 22 -14.18 4.53 -7.56
N GLN A 23 -13.94 3.36 -6.98
CA GLN A 23 -12.58 2.93 -6.64
C GLN A 23 -11.69 2.73 -7.89
N PHE A 24 -12.23 2.19 -8.98
CA PHE A 24 -11.52 2.11 -10.26
C PHE A 24 -11.20 3.49 -10.82
N ASP A 25 -12.16 4.40 -10.81
CA ASP A 25 -11.98 5.78 -11.30
C ASP A 25 -10.90 6.51 -10.49
N GLN A 26 -10.89 6.35 -9.16
CA GLN A 26 -9.85 6.91 -8.29
C GLN A 26 -8.46 6.35 -8.61
N ARG A 27 -8.36 5.02 -8.84
CA ARG A 27 -7.10 4.40 -9.25
C ARG A 27 -6.62 4.97 -10.58
N THR A 28 -7.49 5.06 -11.59
CA THR A 28 -7.13 5.63 -12.90
C THR A 28 -6.70 7.09 -12.77
N LEU A 29 -7.41 7.89 -11.98
CA LEU A 29 -7.03 9.28 -11.76
C LEU A 29 -5.63 9.40 -11.12
N LEU A 30 -5.33 8.58 -10.11
CA LEU A 30 -4.06 8.62 -9.40
C LEU A 30 -2.88 8.13 -10.25
N PHE A 31 -3.06 7.09 -11.05
CA PHE A 31 -1.96 6.42 -11.75
C PHE A 31 -1.80 6.86 -13.20
N GLU A 32 -2.88 7.25 -13.87
CA GLU A 32 -2.89 7.41 -15.34
C GLU A 32 -3.19 8.86 -15.77
N SER A 33 -3.84 9.67 -14.92
CA SER A 33 -4.11 11.08 -15.26
C SER A 33 -2.82 11.89 -15.38
N PRO A 34 -2.64 12.69 -16.45
CA PRO A 34 -1.49 13.58 -16.59
C PRO A 34 -1.38 14.61 -15.46
N LYS A 35 -2.51 15.00 -14.85
CA LYS A 35 -2.57 16.00 -13.77
C LYS A 35 -1.83 15.56 -12.50
N TYR A 36 -1.81 14.26 -12.21
CA TYR A 36 -1.29 13.72 -10.95
C TYR A 36 0.03 12.95 -11.12
N GLN A 37 0.93 13.41 -12.00
CA GLN A 37 2.22 12.74 -12.26
C GLN A 37 3.44 13.43 -11.64
N ALA A 38 3.25 14.43 -10.78
CA ALA A 38 4.33 15.08 -10.05
C ALA A 38 5.15 14.10 -9.18
N VAL A 39 4.50 13.05 -8.66
CA VAL A 39 5.18 11.91 -8.04
C VAL A 39 5.35 10.81 -9.10
N PRO A 40 6.57 10.46 -9.51
CA PRO A 40 6.79 9.37 -10.46
C PRO A 40 6.21 8.03 -9.99
N LEU A 41 5.81 7.19 -10.94
CA LEU A 41 5.17 5.89 -10.69
C LEU A 41 5.97 5.02 -9.70
N LYS A 42 7.29 4.96 -9.84
CA LYS A 42 8.18 4.24 -8.93
C LYS A 42 7.97 4.64 -7.47
N TYR A 43 7.91 5.94 -7.18
CA TYR A 43 7.72 6.43 -5.82
C TYR A 43 6.29 6.22 -5.31
N LYS A 44 5.28 6.27 -6.18
CA LYS A 44 3.91 5.87 -5.80
C LYS A 44 3.87 4.42 -5.33
N LEU A 45 4.54 3.52 -6.04
CA LEU A 45 4.62 2.10 -5.69
C LEU A 45 5.42 1.87 -4.40
N LEU A 46 6.59 2.52 -4.28
CA LEU A 46 7.42 2.46 -3.07
C LEU A 46 6.77 3.12 -1.85
N ALA A 47 5.78 3.99 -2.02
CA ALA A 47 4.96 4.49 -0.91
C ALA A 47 3.81 3.53 -0.57
N GLY A 48 3.17 2.91 -1.55
CA GLY A 48 2.03 2.02 -1.32
C GLY A 48 2.39 0.71 -0.62
N ILE A 49 3.55 0.11 -0.95
CA ILE A 49 4.04 -1.12 -0.30
C ILE A 49 4.16 -0.95 1.23
N PRO A 50 4.92 0.02 1.76
CA PRO A 50 5.06 0.20 3.21
C PRO A 50 3.75 0.59 3.89
N VAL A 51 2.86 1.35 3.23
CA VAL A 51 1.52 1.66 3.77
C VAL A 51 0.71 0.39 3.94
N ALA A 52 0.66 -0.48 2.92
CA ALA A 52 -0.04 -1.76 3.01
C ALA A 52 0.53 -2.68 4.11
N ALA A 53 1.86 -2.71 4.24
CA ALA A 53 2.55 -3.51 5.25
C ALA A 53 2.31 -2.98 6.67
N ALA A 54 2.37 -1.66 6.88
CA ALA A 54 2.13 -1.03 8.18
C ALA A 54 0.71 -1.28 8.69
N LEU A 55 -0.27 -1.29 7.77
CA LEU A 55 -1.68 -1.62 8.02
C LEU A 55 -1.96 -3.13 8.15
N GLY A 56 -0.95 -3.99 8.01
CA GLY A 56 -1.08 -5.44 8.20
C GLY A 56 -1.79 -6.17 7.07
N SER A 57 -1.84 -5.60 5.85
CA SER A 57 -2.50 -6.25 4.71
C SER A 57 -1.53 -7.06 3.86
N VAL A 58 -1.53 -8.38 4.05
CA VAL A 58 -0.70 -9.33 3.27
C VAL A 58 -1.01 -9.23 1.78
N THR A 59 -2.30 -9.31 1.41
CA THR A 59 -2.72 -9.30 0.00
C THR A 59 -2.36 -7.99 -0.70
N CYS A 60 -2.60 -6.84 -0.07
CA CYS A 60 -2.22 -5.56 -0.67
C CYS A 60 -0.69 -5.47 -0.82
N THR A 61 0.06 -5.87 0.21
CA THR A 61 1.53 -5.85 0.15
C THR A 61 2.07 -6.71 -1.01
N GLU A 62 1.53 -7.92 -1.18
CA GLU A 62 1.92 -8.81 -2.30
C GLU A 62 1.58 -8.20 -3.68
N MET A 63 0.37 -7.68 -3.85
CA MET A 63 -0.05 -7.10 -5.14
C MET A 63 0.80 -5.89 -5.52
N TRP A 64 1.05 -4.98 -4.59
CA TRP A 64 1.85 -3.79 -4.83
C TRP A 64 3.33 -4.13 -5.08
N THR A 65 3.86 -5.12 -4.36
CA THR A 65 5.23 -5.63 -4.59
C THR A 65 5.37 -6.22 -6.00
N LYS A 66 4.41 -7.05 -6.44
CA LYS A 66 4.40 -7.61 -7.81
C LYS A 66 4.33 -6.51 -8.87
N MET A 67 3.46 -5.51 -8.66
CA MET A 67 3.33 -4.38 -9.58
C MET A 67 4.62 -3.56 -9.67
N ALA A 68 5.29 -3.31 -8.53
CA ALA A 68 6.57 -2.62 -8.49
C ALA A 68 7.66 -3.35 -9.27
N LEU A 69 7.82 -4.66 -9.04
CA LEU A 69 8.77 -5.49 -9.77
C LEU A 69 8.51 -5.47 -11.29
N GLN A 70 7.24 -5.61 -11.69
CA GLN A 70 6.83 -5.53 -13.11
C GLN A 70 7.12 -4.17 -13.75
N LYS A 71 7.23 -3.10 -12.96
CA LYS A 71 7.57 -1.74 -13.41
C LYS A 71 9.06 -1.41 -13.26
N GLY A 72 9.90 -2.41 -12.98
CA GLY A 72 11.35 -2.26 -12.91
C GLY A 72 11.87 -1.68 -11.60
N VAL A 73 11.04 -1.59 -10.55
CA VAL A 73 11.52 -1.29 -9.20
C VAL A 73 12.35 -2.46 -8.71
N THR A 74 13.53 -2.19 -8.17
CA THR A 74 14.45 -3.25 -7.76
C THR A 74 14.05 -3.86 -6.41
N SER A 75 14.47 -5.10 -6.18
CA SER A 75 14.29 -5.76 -4.88
C SER A 75 14.91 -4.97 -3.73
N THR A 76 16.08 -4.35 -3.96
CA THR A 76 16.76 -3.51 -2.95
C THR A 76 15.90 -2.32 -2.53
N GLU A 77 15.31 -1.60 -3.48
CA GLU A 77 14.45 -0.44 -3.18
C GLU A 77 13.18 -0.86 -2.42
N ILE A 78 12.61 -2.01 -2.75
CA ILE A 78 11.45 -2.56 -2.03
C ILE A 78 11.84 -2.95 -0.61
N ILE A 79 13.00 -3.59 -0.41
CA ILE A 79 13.53 -3.94 0.90
C ILE A 79 13.73 -2.68 1.75
N GLU A 80 14.36 -1.64 1.19
CA GLU A 80 14.54 -0.36 1.87
C GLU A 80 13.20 0.26 2.29
N ALA A 81 12.20 0.28 1.40
CA ALA A 81 10.87 0.78 1.72
C ALA A 81 10.19 -0.02 2.86
N ILE A 82 10.33 -1.34 2.87
CA ILE A 82 9.81 -2.19 3.97
C ILE A 82 10.52 -1.88 5.29
N LEU A 83 11.84 -1.70 5.26
CA LEU A 83 12.63 -1.36 6.45
C LEU A 83 12.24 0.02 6.99
N ILE A 84 11.93 0.99 6.13
CA ILE A 84 11.35 2.28 6.52
C ILE A 84 10.02 2.07 7.26
N ALA A 85 9.09 1.28 6.72
CA ALA A 85 7.82 0.97 7.39
C ALA A 85 8.02 0.34 8.77
N ARG A 86 8.96 -0.62 8.88
CA ARG A 86 9.31 -1.26 10.14
C ARG A 86 9.86 -0.25 11.15
N TYR A 87 10.80 0.60 10.72
CA TYR A 87 11.37 1.65 11.57
C TYR A 87 10.31 2.61 12.07
N MET A 88 9.46 3.13 11.17
CA MET A 88 8.37 4.04 11.52
C MET A 88 7.42 3.43 12.55
N LYS A 89 7.04 2.16 12.38
CA LYS A 89 6.16 1.46 13.35
C LYS A 89 6.80 1.34 14.74
N MET A 90 8.12 1.07 14.82
CA MET A 90 8.83 1.05 16.10
C MET A 90 8.89 2.46 16.72
N ALA A 91 9.18 3.48 15.92
CA ALA A 91 9.26 4.86 16.38
C ALA A 91 7.91 5.34 16.97
N THR A 92 6.79 4.99 16.33
CA THR A 92 5.46 5.34 16.85
C THR A 92 5.13 4.67 18.18
N VAL A 93 5.65 3.47 18.44
CA VAL A 93 5.49 2.84 19.76
C VAL A 93 6.24 3.63 20.82
N ASN A 94 7.50 3.97 20.55
CA ASN A 94 8.32 4.77 21.48
C ASN A 94 7.67 6.11 21.80
N ASP A 95 7.12 6.80 20.79
CA ASP A 95 6.38 8.04 20.94
C ASP A 95 5.13 7.86 21.80
N THR A 96 4.33 6.83 21.50
CA THR A 96 3.06 6.53 22.19
C THR A 96 3.26 6.25 23.68
N VAL A 97 4.35 5.58 24.05
CA VAL A 97 4.63 5.20 25.45
C VAL A 97 5.45 6.24 26.21
N SER A 98 5.79 7.39 25.61
CA SER A 98 6.65 8.42 26.22
C SER A 98 6.20 8.82 27.63
N THR A 99 4.92 9.17 27.81
CA THR A 99 4.34 9.50 29.12
C THR A 99 4.38 8.32 30.10
N SER A 100 4.23 7.08 29.62
CA SER A 100 4.38 5.90 30.50
C SER A 100 5.82 5.70 30.96
N LEU A 101 6.81 6.03 30.13
CA LEU A 101 8.23 5.95 30.49
C LEU A 101 8.61 7.02 31.51
N GLU A 102 8.00 8.20 31.48
CA GLU A 102 8.21 9.26 32.50
C GLU A 102 7.73 8.86 33.90
N MET A 103 6.86 7.85 34.00
CA MET A 103 6.33 7.36 35.28
C MET A 103 7.21 6.30 35.95
N LEU A 104 8.28 5.83 35.28
CA LEU A 104 9.26 4.87 35.81
C LEU A 104 10.39 5.59 36.56
#